data_AF-A0A2X2K9C1-F1
#
_entry.id   AF-A0A2X2K9C1-F1
#
_cell.length_a   1.000
_cell.length_b   1.000
_cell.length_c   1.000
_cell.angle_alpha   90.00
_cell.angle_beta   90.00
_cell.angle_gamma   90.00
#
_symmetry.space_group_name_H-M   'P 1'
#
loop_
_entity.id
_entity.type
_entity.pdbx_description
1 polymer ?
#
loop_
_entity_poly.entity_id
_entity_poly.type
_entity_poly.pdbx_seq_one_letter_code
_entity_poly.pdbx_strand_id
1 'polypeptide(L)'
;MKDFGETSMNDNGLDTGEQAKAFALGKVRDALSQQVNQHVESWLSPWGNASVDVKVDNEGHFTGSRGSWFVPLQDNDRYLTWSQLGLTQQDDGLVSNVGVGQRWARGNWLVV
;
A
#
# COMPACT_ATOMS: atom_id res chain seq x y z
N MET A 1 -59.04 -16.99 0.88
CA MET A 1 -58.20 -18.07 1.45
C MET A 1 -56.99 -18.24 0.54
N LYS A 2 -55.80 -18.40 1.13
CA LYS A 2 -54.46 -18.52 0.52
C LYS A 2 -53.86 -17.16 0.10
N ASP A 3 -52.71 -16.72 0.56
CA ASP A 3 -51.74 -17.35 1.47
C ASP A 3 -50.93 -16.23 2.13
N PHE A 4 -50.85 -16.29 3.45
CA PHE A 4 -49.88 -15.54 4.23
C PHE A 4 -48.57 -16.31 4.10
N GLY A 5 -47.76 -16.00 3.09
CA GLY A 5 -46.35 -16.40 3.04
C GLY A 5 -45.53 -15.24 3.61
N GLU A 6 -45.31 -15.19 4.92
CA GLU A 6 -44.08 -15.70 5.50
C GLU A 6 -42.83 -15.18 4.76
N THR A 7 -42.54 -13.89 4.90
CA THR A 7 -41.15 -13.43 4.96
C THR A 7 -40.64 -13.69 6.38
N SER A 8 -40.62 -14.97 6.74
CA SER A 8 -39.75 -15.48 7.79
C SER A 8 -38.41 -15.83 7.15
N MET A 9 -37.34 -15.53 7.89
CA MET A 9 -35.95 -15.94 7.65
C MET A 9 -35.21 -15.04 6.64
N ASN A 10 -34.10 -14.39 6.98
CA ASN A 10 -33.03 -14.80 7.87
C ASN A 10 -32.36 -13.59 8.52
N ASP A 11 -32.14 -13.71 9.82
CA ASP A 11 -31.39 -12.81 10.68
C ASP A 11 -29.92 -12.81 10.23
N ASN A 12 -29.52 -11.90 9.33
CA ASN A 12 -28.13 -11.76 8.87
C ASN A 12 -27.43 -10.57 9.56
N GLY A 13 -27.60 -10.46 10.88
CA GLY A 13 -26.88 -9.50 11.72
C GLY A 13 -25.35 -9.73 11.77
N LEU A 14 -24.87 -10.87 11.26
CA LEU A 14 -23.46 -11.25 11.25
C LEU A 14 -22.71 -10.79 9.98
N ASP A 15 -23.35 -10.82 8.81
CA ASP A 15 -22.71 -10.45 7.52
C ASP A 15 -22.61 -8.93 7.32
N THR A 16 -23.66 -8.19 7.70
CA THR A 16 -23.66 -6.71 7.61
C THR A 16 -22.64 -6.08 8.55
N GLY A 17 -22.44 -6.67 9.74
CA GLY A 17 -21.48 -6.19 10.73
C GLY A 17 -20.03 -6.44 10.33
N GLU A 18 -19.74 -7.60 9.74
CA GLU A 18 -18.40 -7.91 9.20
C GLU A 18 -18.06 -7.07 7.97
N GLN A 19 -19.01 -6.85 7.06
CA GLN A 19 -18.82 -5.95 5.91
C GLN A 19 -18.60 -4.49 6.35
N ALA A 20 -19.36 -4.01 7.34
CA ALA A 20 -19.18 -2.67 7.89
C ALA A 20 -17.80 -2.51 8.55
N LYS A 21 -17.33 -3.54 9.27
CA LYS A 21 -15.97 -3.58 9.84
C LYS A 21 -14.91 -3.61 8.73
N ALA A 22 -15.07 -4.42 7.70
CA ALA A 22 -14.13 -4.49 6.58
C ALA A 22 -14.04 -3.15 5.83
N PHE A 23 -15.18 -2.49 5.60
CA PHE A 23 -15.23 -1.17 4.99
C PHE A 23 -14.61 -0.08 5.88
N ALA A 24 -14.89 -0.11 7.18
CA ALA A 24 -14.29 0.82 8.14
C ALA A 24 -12.77 0.61 8.26
N LEU A 25 -12.31 -0.64 8.32
CA LEU A 25 -10.89 -1.00 8.31
C LEU A 25 -10.22 -0.55 7.00
N GLY A 26 -10.87 -0.73 5.85
CA GLY A 26 -10.40 -0.22 4.57
C GLY A 26 -10.19 1.29 4.59
N LYS A 27 -11.21 2.05 5.00
CA LYS A 27 -11.11 3.52 5.14
C LYS A 27 -10.02 3.97 6.10
N VAL A 28 -9.87 3.30 7.23
CA VAL A 28 -8.82 3.62 8.21
C VAL A 28 -7.45 3.32 7.63
N ARG A 29 -7.27 2.17 6.97
CA ARG A 29 -6.01 1.80 6.30
C ARG A 29 -5.67 2.78 5.18
N ASP A 30 -6.66 3.20 4.39
CA ASP A 30 -6.47 4.18 3.31
C ASP A 30 -6.07 5.56 3.88
N ALA A 31 -6.75 6.04 4.91
CA ALA A 31 -6.44 7.32 5.55
C ALA A 31 -5.05 7.31 6.22
N LEU A 32 -4.69 6.21 6.86
CA LEU A 32 -3.35 6.01 7.44
C LEU A 32 -2.29 5.97 6.35
N SER A 33 -2.53 5.21 5.27
CA SER A 33 -1.60 5.11 4.14
C SER A 33 -1.40 6.48 3.48
N GLN A 34 -2.47 7.27 3.31
CA GLN A 34 -2.38 8.62 2.79
C GLN A 34 -1.55 9.55 3.69
N GLN A 35 -1.77 9.51 5.01
CA GLN A 35 -0.99 10.34 5.93
C GLN A 35 0.48 9.96 5.96
N VAL A 36 0.78 8.65 6.00
CA VAL A 36 2.15 8.14 5.96
C VAL A 36 2.82 8.57 4.67
N ASN A 37 2.16 8.38 3.52
CA ASN A 37 2.69 8.79 2.22
C ASN A 37 2.96 10.30 2.18
N GLN A 38 2.03 11.14 2.64
CA GLN A 38 2.23 12.60 2.69
C GLN A 38 3.39 13.01 3.60
N HIS A 39 3.54 12.36 4.76
CA HIS A 39 4.59 12.70 5.73
C HIS A 39 5.99 12.30 5.22
N VAL A 40 6.07 11.11 4.62
CA VAL A 40 7.25 10.60 3.93
C VAL A 40 7.64 11.49 2.76
N GLU A 41 6.69 11.82 1.89
CA GLU A 41 6.91 12.70 0.74
C GLU A 41 7.36 14.09 1.19
N SER A 42 6.83 14.62 2.29
CA SER A 42 7.22 15.93 2.83
C SER A 42 8.67 15.94 3.32
N TRP A 43 9.06 14.96 4.15
CA TRP A 43 10.42 14.89 4.73
C TRP A 43 11.49 14.51 3.70
N LEU A 44 11.12 13.70 2.72
CA LEU A 44 12.03 13.23 1.69
C LEU A 44 11.88 13.98 0.38
N SER A 45 11.03 15.01 0.29
CA SER A 45 10.87 15.82 -0.93
C SER A 45 12.18 16.27 -1.61
N PRO A 46 13.32 16.50 -0.92
CA PRO A 46 14.61 16.78 -1.57
C PRO A 46 15.42 15.51 -1.93
N TRP A 47 15.13 14.37 -1.29
CA TRP A 47 15.94 13.14 -1.30
C TRP A 47 15.17 11.91 -1.84
N GLY A 48 13.89 12.03 -2.20
CA GLY A 48 13.03 10.99 -2.78
C GLY A 48 11.82 10.56 -1.95
N ASN A 49 11.48 9.27 -1.97
CA ASN A 49 10.29 8.70 -1.31
C ASN A 49 10.70 7.43 -0.55
N ALA A 50 10.33 7.29 0.74
CA ALA A 50 10.64 6.09 1.51
C ALA A 50 9.42 5.48 2.18
N SER A 51 9.06 4.25 1.83
CA SER A 51 7.97 3.53 2.47
C SER A 51 8.49 2.57 3.54
N VAL A 52 7.66 2.37 4.57
CA VAL A 52 7.84 1.29 5.55
C VAL A 52 6.54 0.53 5.65
N ASP A 53 6.62 -0.77 5.42
CA ASP A 53 5.51 -1.71 5.44
C ASP A 53 5.76 -2.76 6.53
N VAL A 54 4.73 -3.07 7.31
CA VAL A 54 4.77 -4.14 8.33
C VAL A 54 4.00 -5.34 7.80
N LYS A 55 4.63 -6.51 7.82
CA LYS A 55 4.01 -7.79 7.41
C LYS A 55 3.39 -8.48 8.61
N VAL A 56 2.14 -8.89 8.46
CA VAL A 56 1.36 -9.63 9.45
C VAL A 56 0.74 -10.83 8.73
N ASP A 57 0.77 -12.01 9.33
CA ASP A 57 0.09 -13.21 8.80
C ASP A 57 -1.44 -13.19 9.03
N ASN A 58 -2.13 -14.23 8.57
CA ASN A 58 -3.59 -14.34 8.70
C ASN A 58 -4.03 -14.56 10.15
N GLU A 59 -3.12 -14.99 11.01
CA GLU A 59 -3.31 -15.23 12.44
C GLU A 59 -3.02 -13.97 13.29
N GLY A 60 -2.53 -12.89 12.66
CA GLY A 60 -2.23 -11.61 13.32
C GLY A 60 -0.84 -11.52 13.91
N HIS A 61 0.05 -12.48 13.65
CA HIS A 61 1.44 -12.42 14.07
C HIS A 61 2.25 -11.54 13.13
N PHE A 62 3.13 -10.74 13.72
CA PHE A 62 4.13 -9.98 12.98
C PHE A 62 5.13 -10.95 12.35
N THR A 63 5.17 -11.00 11.02
CA THR A 63 6.07 -11.89 10.25
C THR A 63 7.25 -11.14 9.64
N GLY A 64 7.30 -9.83 9.82
CA GLY A 64 8.44 -9.03 9.38
C GLY A 64 8.11 -7.59 9.04
N SER A 65 9.12 -6.91 8.50
CA SER A 65 9.03 -5.52 8.08
C SER A 65 9.75 -5.33 6.75
N ARG A 66 9.30 -4.36 5.97
CA ARG A 66 9.92 -3.95 4.72
C ARG A 66 10.11 -2.44 4.76
N GLY A 67 11.31 -1.98 4.51
CA GLY A 67 11.60 -0.60 4.18
C GLY A 67 12.02 -0.49 2.73
N SER A 68 11.57 0.53 2.02
CA SER A 68 12.13 0.90 0.73
C SER A 68 12.36 2.39 0.64
N TRP A 69 13.41 2.77 -0.08
CA TRP A 69 13.80 4.15 -0.34
C TRP A 69 14.09 4.31 -1.83
N PHE A 70 13.28 5.15 -2.46
CA PHE A 70 13.40 5.60 -3.83
C PHE A 70 14.04 6.99 -3.84
N VAL A 71 15.05 7.21 -4.67
CA VAL A 71 15.78 8.48 -4.78
C VAL A 71 15.74 8.93 -6.25
N PRO A 72 15.11 10.07 -6.58
CA PRO A 72 15.21 10.71 -7.87
C PRO A 72 16.58 11.38 -7.97
N LEU A 73 17.53 10.73 -8.62
CA LEU A 73 18.89 11.24 -8.79
C LEU A 73 18.92 12.43 -9.76
N GLN A 74 18.07 12.39 -10.78
CA GLN A 74 17.94 13.45 -11.75
C GLN A 74 16.52 13.46 -12.32
N ASP A 75 15.78 14.53 -12.05
CA ASP A 75 14.40 14.69 -12.50
C ASP A 75 14.28 15.95 -13.35
N ASN A 76 13.83 15.77 -14.60
CA ASN A 76 13.56 16.84 -15.56
C ASN A 76 12.36 16.44 -16.42
N ASP A 77 11.73 17.43 -17.09
CA ASP A 77 10.55 17.23 -17.96
C ASP A 77 10.73 16.18 -19.08
N ARG A 78 11.97 15.80 -19.39
CA ARG A 78 12.32 14.85 -20.46
C ARG A 78 12.80 13.49 -19.95
N TYR A 79 13.36 13.42 -18.75
CA TYR A 79 13.94 12.18 -18.26
C TYR A 79 14.07 12.16 -16.73
N LEU A 80 13.84 10.99 -16.16
CA LEU A 80 13.98 10.70 -14.74
C LEU A 80 14.99 9.57 -14.56
N THR A 81 16.11 9.86 -13.91
CA THR A 81 17.05 8.85 -13.42
C THR A 81 16.81 8.63 -11.94
N TRP A 82 16.66 7.38 -11.54
CA TRP A 82 16.30 7.03 -10.17
C TRP A 82 17.11 5.84 -9.66
N SER A 83 17.28 5.77 -8.35
CA SER A 83 17.79 4.59 -7.65
C SER A 83 16.81 4.17 -6.58
N GLN A 84 16.62 2.87 -6.41
CA GLN A 84 15.83 2.29 -5.33
C GLN A 84 16.68 1.37 -4.47
N LEU A 85 16.44 1.43 -3.18
CA LEU A 85 16.96 0.53 -2.18
C LEU A 85 15.77 -0.03 -1.42
N GLY A 86 15.82 -1.30 -1.05
CA GLY A 86 14.83 -1.87 -0.16
C GLY A 86 15.40 -3.03 0.62
N LEU A 87 14.85 -3.17 1.81
CA LEU A 87 15.24 -4.11 2.83
C LEU A 87 13.95 -4.74 3.34
N THR A 88 13.89 -6.06 3.30
CA THR A 88 12.77 -6.82 3.84
C THR A 88 13.34 -7.78 4.86
N GLN A 89 13.01 -7.56 6.12
CA GLN A 89 13.30 -8.48 7.20
C GLN A 89 12.09 -9.38 7.38
N GLN A 90 12.32 -10.69 7.30
CA GLN A 90 11.33 -11.74 7.55
C GLN A 90 11.93 -12.77 8.50
N ASP A 91 11.09 -13.61 9.09
CA ASP A 91 11.54 -14.67 10.01
C ASP A 91 12.59 -15.61 9.39
N ASP A 92 12.45 -15.90 8.09
CA ASP A 92 13.39 -16.74 7.33
C ASP A 92 14.65 -16.00 6.83
N GLY A 93 14.76 -14.69 7.06
CA GLY A 93 15.98 -13.92 6.76
C GLY A 93 15.78 -12.50 6.26
N LEU A 94 16.91 -11.83 5.99
CA LEU A 94 16.95 -10.47 5.47
C LEU A 94 17.17 -10.49 3.94
N VAL A 95 16.21 -9.95 3.20
CA VAL A 95 16.30 -9.74 1.75
C VAL A 95 16.61 -8.28 1.50
N SER A 96 17.66 -8.01 0.72
CA SER A 96 17.99 -6.67 0.24
C SER A 96 17.83 -6.61 -1.28
N ASN A 97 17.30 -5.48 -1.76
CA ASN A 97 17.11 -5.22 -3.17
C ASN A 97 17.60 -3.81 -3.50
N VAL A 98 18.47 -3.70 -4.50
CA VAL A 98 18.98 -2.43 -5.03
C VAL A 98 18.71 -2.38 -6.53
N GLY A 99 18.28 -1.22 -7.01
CA GLY A 99 18.05 -1.00 -8.42
C GLY A 99 18.36 0.42 -8.82
N VAL A 100 18.68 0.60 -10.10
CA VAL A 100 18.83 1.90 -10.73
C VAL A 100 18.08 1.82 -12.06
N GLY A 101 17.43 2.92 -12.43
CA GLY A 101 16.66 2.98 -13.66
C GLY A 101 16.67 4.38 -14.24
N GLN A 102 16.33 4.45 -15.52
CA GLN A 102 16.12 5.69 -16.23
C GLN A 102 14.84 5.57 -17.04
N ARG A 103 14.01 6.61 -17.00
CA ARG A 103 12.74 6.69 -17.72
C ARG A 103 12.75 7.96 -18.56
N TRP A 104 12.45 7.86 -19.85
CA TRP A 104 12.35 9.02 -20.74
C TRP A 104 10.90 9.39 -20.96
N ALA A 105 10.56 10.65 -20.71
CA ALA A 105 9.25 11.22 -21.01
C ALA A 105 9.33 11.91 -22.38
N ARG A 106 8.53 11.43 -23.34
CA ARG A 106 8.38 12.06 -24.66
C ARG A 106 6.95 12.56 -24.82
N GLY A 107 6.67 13.75 -24.29
CA GLY A 107 5.31 14.30 -24.24
C GLY A 107 4.39 13.51 -23.29
N ASN A 108 3.11 13.34 -23.64
CA ASN A 108 2.09 12.62 -22.84
C ASN A 108 2.30 11.10 -22.70
N TRP A 109 3.45 10.56 -23.12
CA TRP A 109 3.69 9.12 -23.18
C TRP A 109 4.96 8.77 -22.39
N LEU A 110 4.80 7.89 -21.42
CA LEU A 110 5.87 7.29 -20.64
C LEU A 110 6.41 6.08 -21.39
N VAL A 111 7.66 6.16 -21.87
CA VAL A 111 8.35 5.01 -22.46
C VAL A 111 9.20 4.39 -21.36
N VAL A 112 8.95 3.12 -21.08
CA VAL A 112 9.59 2.33 -20.01
C VAL A 112 10.77 1.54 -20.54
#